data_AF-A0A7Y1Z6G7-F1
#
_entry.id   AF-A0A7Y1Z6G7-F1
#
_cell.length_a   1.000
_cell.length_b   1.000
_cell.length_c   1.000
_cell.angle_alpha   90.00
_cell.angle_beta   90.00
_cell.angle_gamma   90.00
#
_symmetry.space_group_name_H-M   'P 1'
#
loop_
_entity.id
_entity.type
_entity.pdbx_description
1 polymer ?
#
loop_
_entity_poly.entity_id
_entity_poly.type
_entity_poly.pdbx_seq_one_letter_code
_entity_poly.pdbx_strand_id
1 'polypeptide(L)'
;MKVYIQILLLFFIVGTCHGQKRATLYNPKDVNNWAARHNMTPGNYQNEVTRLHKKGFRLIHVDGYNVNGKVKFAALWKKGKTSGLKIRHGLSNSAYQKEVEKNHKNGYRLIHVDGYNDGGNDYYAAIWSKQSTSGLRAKHGLTGEQYQNEVTKNHKDGYRLASISGYGVGGTVYYAAIWNRGDISKLRARHGLSRSQYQDAVNKNWDDGYYVTHVDSYNASGKVYYAAIFEKKSGRYSARHNMNSKNYELQIENHHYQGFMPISVSGHDAGNSSGYAAAFKSVGGWKGSDTRQFSSRIRKVMDEYNIPGASIAIVKDGRLVYAKGWGWGNRGDREIASATSLYRIASVSKPITGVAIMKLTEDTDLSLGQYVFGPGAVLGTTYGSNNYGTREKQIRVRHLLEHRAGGNSWDNDFSSDPDSGPDDNWSPPMFAKRDLSRSQLIGWVLDNRNPSEKVNSVFAYSNFGYCVLGRIIEKKSGMSYEKYVKNKILKPSGISNMHIGSSKKSGRKYKEVVYYGDNDT
;
A
#
# COMPACT_ATOMS: atom_id res chain seq x y z
N MET A 1 -14.61 -26.20 -11.00
CA MET A 1 -13.92 -25.36 -9.99
C MET A 1 -14.00 -23.90 -10.43
N LYS A 2 -15.00 -23.15 -9.97
CA LYS A 2 -15.17 -21.74 -10.36
C LYS A 2 -14.24 -20.92 -9.48
N VAL A 3 -12.98 -20.74 -9.91
CA VAL A 3 -12.09 -19.81 -9.24
C VAL A 3 -12.67 -18.41 -9.44
N TYR A 4 -13.32 -17.86 -8.42
CA TYR A 4 -13.60 -16.43 -8.34
C TYR A 4 -12.24 -15.73 -8.21
N ILE A 5 -11.63 -15.47 -9.36
CA ILE A 5 -10.54 -14.49 -9.47
C ILE A 5 -11.13 -13.22 -8.85
N GLN A 6 -10.44 -12.62 -7.87
CA GLN A 6 -10.73 -11.24 -7.49
C GLN A 6 -10.67 -10.41 -8.77
N ILE A 7 -11.84 -10.11 -9.34
CA ILE A 7 -11.94 -9.46 -10.64
C ILE A 7 -11.48 -8.03 -10.41
N LEU A 8 -10.35 -7.67 -11.02
CA LEU A 8 -10.01 -6.27 -11.23
C LEU A 8 -10.98 -5.71 -12.27
N LEU A 9 -12.11 -5.17 -11.81
CA LEU A 9 -13.02 -4.39 -12.63
C LEU A 9 -12.40 -3.02 -12.88
N LEU A 10 -11.77 -2.84 -14.05
CA LEU A 10 -11.34 -1.53 -14.54
C LEU A 10 -12.50 -0.88 -15.31
N PHE A 11 -13.18 0.07 -14.68
CA PHE A 11 -14.09 0.97 -15.38
C PHE A 11 -13.32 2.21 -15.85
N PHE A 12 -13.15 2.37 -17.16
CA PHE A 12 -12.74 3.64 -17.76
C PHE A 12 -13.99 4.40 -18.18
N ILE A 13 -14.39 5.41 -17.41
CA ILE A 13 -15.36 6.40 -17.88
C ILE A 13 -14.55 7.54 -18.50
N VAL A 14 -14.40 7.52 -19.82
CA VAL A 14 -13.78 8.62 -20.57
C VAL A 14 -14.87 9.65 -20.85
N GLY A 15 -14.95 10.67 -20.00
CA GLY A 15 -15.75 11.87 -20.28
C GLY A 15 -14.85 13.03 -20.64
N THR A 16 -14.84 13.46 -21.89
CA THR A 16 -14.18 14.71 -22.30
C THR A 16 -15.11 15.89 -22.04
N CYS A 17 -14.97 16.58 -20.91
CA CYS A 17 -15.60 17.90 -20.73
C CYS A 17 -14.62 18.99 -21.13
N HIS A 18 -14.70 19.44 -22.39
CA HIS A 18 -14.13 20.74 -22.78
C HIS A 18 -14.99 21.84 -22.15
N GLY A 19 -14.37 22.77 -21.40
CA GLY A 19 -14.96 24.09 -21.16
C GLY A 19 -15.42 24.45 -19.74
N GLN A 20 -15.24 23.63 -18.69
CA GLN A 20 -15.50 24.09 -17.31
C GLN A 20 -14.20 24.35 -16.54
N LYS A 21 -14.12 25.53 -15.88
CA LYS A 21 -13.02 25.92 -14.99
C LYS A 21 -12.64 24.74 -14.10
N ARG A 22 -11.37 24.32 -14.19
CA ARG A 22 -10.79 23.21 -13.41
C ARG A 22 -10.99 23.48 -11.92
N ALA A 23 -12.04 22.91 -11.33
CA ALA A 23 -12.07 22.69 -9.90
C ALA A 23 -10.79 21.92 -9.55
N THR A 24 -10.09 22.33 -8.50
CA THR A 24 -8.85 21.71 -8.01
C THR A 24 -9.15 20.30 -7.51
N LEU A 25 -9.26 19.35 -8.44
CA LEU A 25 -9.39 17.94 -8.14
C LEU A 25 -8.18 17.52 -7.31
N TYR A 26 -8.45 16.87 -6.18
CA TYR A 26 -7.42 16.32 -5.32
C TYR A 26 -6.53 15.36 -6.12
N ASN A 27 -5.23 15.59 -6.05
CA ASN A 27 -4.23 14.74 -6.67
C ASN A 27 -3.29 14.25 -5.56
N PRO A 28 -3.22 12.94 -5.29
CA PRO A 28 -2.30 12.36 -4.31
C PRO A 28 -0.85 12.77 -4.54
N LYS A 29 -0.44 13.01 -5.80
CA LYS A 29 0.91 13.50 -6.14
C LYS A 29 1.17 14.94 -5.65
N ASP A 30 0.13 15.71 -5.36
CA ASP A 30 0.27 17.09 -4.85
C ASP A 30 0.41 17.11 -3.31
N VAL A 31 0.18 15.97 -2.63
CA VAL A 31 0.42 15.78 -1.19
C VAL A 31 1.81 15.20 -0.92
N ASN A 32 2.81 15.65 -1.67
CA ASN A 32 4.23 15.34 -1.45
C ASN A 32 4.88 16.21 -0.36
N ASN A 33 4.07 16.72 0.58
CA ASN A 33 4.50 17.64 1.62
C ASN A 33 4.65 16.97 2.99
N TRP A 34 4.62 15.64 3.07
CA TRP A 34 4.92 14.90 4.29
C TRP A 34 5.64 13.58 3.99
N ALA A 35 6.26 13.02 5.01
CA ALA A 35 6.85 11.69 4.98
C ALA A 35 6.56 10.96 6.30
N ALA A 36 6.33 9.65 6.23
CA ALA A 36 6.20 8.78 7.39
C ALA A 36 7.22 7.64 7.26
N ARG A 37 7.87 7.29 8.38
CA ARG A 37 8.81 6.16 8.45
C ARG A 37 8.60 5.41 9.75
N HIS A 38 8.88 4.12 9.73
CA HIS A 38 8.74 3.24 10.88
C HIS A 38 9.80 2.13 10.83
N ASN A 39 9.90 1.35 11.91
CA ASN A 39 10.83 0.23 12.03
C ASN A 39 12.32 0.62 11.77
N MET A 40 12.71 1.86 12.08
CA MET A 40 14.07 2.34 11.87
C MET A 40 14.93 2.02 13.10
N THR A 41 16.15 1.53 12.91
CA THR A 41 17.17 1.54 13.97
C THR A 41 17.55 2.97 14.34
N PRO A 42 18.20 3.23 15.49
CA PRO A 42 18.66 4.58 15.85
C PRO A 42 19.53 5.23 14.77
N GLY A 43 20.46 4.46 14.18
CA GLY A 43 21.30 4.93 13.07
C GLY A 43 20.51 5.26 11.81
N ASN A 44 19.57 4.40 11.40
CA ASN A 44 18.71 4.66 10.24
C ASN A 44 17.81 5.88 10.46
N TYR A 45 17.27 6.04 11.67
CA TYR A 45 16.50 7.22 12.06
C TYR A 45 17.33 8.49 11.94
N GLN A 46 18.56 8.50 12.48
CA GLN A 46 19.45 9.67 12.40
C GLN A 46 19.82 10.02 10.95
N ASN A 47 20.09 9.01 10.12
CA ASN A 47 20.36 9.20 8.69
C ASN A 47 19.14 9.78 7.97
N GLU A 48 17.95 9.29 8.26
CA GLU A 48 16.72 9.74 7.63
C GLU A 48 16.32 11.15 8.06
N VAL A 49 16.50 11.51 9.33
CA VAL A 49 16.36 12.89 9.82
C VAL A 49 17.28 13.82 9.03
N THR A 50 18.56 13.48 8.92
CA THR A 50 19.55 14.27 8.17
C THR A 50 19.14 14.41 6.69
N ARG A 51 18.76 13.31 6.05
CA ARG A 51 18.40 13.26 4.63
C ARG A 51 17.15 14.09 4.33
N LEU A 52 16.11 13.98 5.16
CA LEU A 52 14.85 14.72 4.97
C LEU A 52 14.99 16.20 5.35
N HIS A 53 15.76 16.52 6.39
CA HIS A 53 16.07 17.90 6.76
C HIS A 53 16.73 18.64 5.59
N LYS A 54 17.73 18.02 4.94
CA LYS A 54 18.37 18.58 3.71
C LYS A 54 17.39 18.79 2.55
N LYS A 55 16.31 18.02 2.49
CA LYS A 55 15.22 18.16 1.49
C LYS A 55 14.13 19.15 1.90
N GLY A 56 14.33 19.91 2.99
CA GLY A 56 13.34 20.87 3.48
C GLY A 56 12.14 20.23 4.19
N PHE A 57 12.32 19.04 4.75
CA PHE A 57 11.32 18.37 5.57
C PHE A 57 11.66 18.51 7.06
N ARG A 58 10.76 19.15 7.78
CA ARG A 58 10.80 19.37 9.21
C ARG A 58 10.24 18.13 9.94
N LEU A 59 10.99 17.57 10.88
CA LEU A 59 10.47 16.53 11.78
C LEU A 59 9.39 17.13 12.69
N ILE A 60 8.23 16.49 12.76
CA ILE A 60 7.08 16.95 13.56
C ILE A 60 6.66 15.97 14.65
N HIS A 61 7.06 14.70 14.54
CA HIS A 61 6.72 13.64 15.48
C HIS A 61 7.80 12.56 15.45
N VAL A 62 8.16 12.02 16.61
CA VAL A 62 9.05 10.88 16.76
C VAL A 62 8.58 10.03 17.93
N ASP A 63 8.61 8.72 17.74
CA ASP A 63 8.27 7.73 18.75
C ASP A 63 9.36 6.66 18.73
N GLY A 64 10.02 6.50 19.88
CA GLY A 64 10.99 5.47 20.16
C GLY A 64 10.31 4.32 20.88
N TYR A 65 10.70 3.09 20.58
CA TYR A 65 10.14 1.92 21.23
C TYR A 65 11.13 0.76 21.16
N ASN A 66 11.04 -0.15 22.12
CA ASN A 66 11.85 -1.36 22.14
C ASN A 66 11.05 -2.53 21.59
N VAL A 67 11.70 -3.40 20.80
CA VAL A 67 11.15 -4.70 20.43
C VAL A 67 12.26 -5.73 20.57
N ASN A 68 12.07 -6.72 21.45
CA ASN A 68 13.05 -7.77 21.68
C ASN A 68 14.48 -7.24 21.93
N GLY A 69 14.61 -6.30 22.88
CA GLY A 69 15.88 -5.68 23.27
C GLY A 69 16.46 -4.70 22.25
N LYS A 70 15.76 -4.39 21.16
CA LYS A 70 16.25 -3.50 20.09
C LYS A 70 15.39 -2.25 20.00
N VAL A 71 16.02 -1.09 20.23
CA VAL A 71 15.39 0.21 20.02
C VAL A 71 15.07 0.42 18.54
N LYS A 72 13.87 0.93 18.28
CA LYS A 72 13.36 1.31 16.98
C LYS A 72 12.68 2.67 17.06
N PHE A 73 12.52 3.30 15.90
CA PHE A 73 11.84 4.58 15.77
C PHE A 73 10.75 4.55 14.69
N ALA A 74 9.66 5.27 14.97
CA ALA A 74 8.68 5.75 14.00
C ALA A 74 8.65 7.28 14.03
N ALA A 75 8.43 7.90 12.88
CA ALA A 75 8.51 9.36 12.79
C ALA A 75 7.72 9.92 11.61
N LEU A 76 7.30 11.18 11.77
CA LEU A 76 6.58 11.96 10.77
C LEU A 76 7.33 13.25 10.47
N TRP A 77 7.38 13.59 9.19
CA TRP A 77 7.93 14.84 8.70
C TRP A 77 6.91 15.58 7.85
N LYS A 78 7.05 16.90 7.81
CA LYS A 78 6.28 17.79 6.93
C LYS A 78 7.22 18.76 6.23
N LYS A 79 6.98 19.05 4.95
CA LYS A 79 7.72 20.07 4.19
C LYS A 79 7.53 21.43 4.87
N GLY A 80 8.63 22.13 5.11
CA GLY A 80 8.62 23.40 5.82
C GLY A 80 10.00 23.82 6.33
N LYS A 81 10.07 25.00 6.96
CA LYS A 81 11.31 25.57 7.48
C LYS A 81 11.94 24.66 8.54
N THR A 82 13.16 24.22 8.30
CA THR A 82 13.90 23.31 9.18
C THR A 82 14.89 24.04 10.10
N SER A 83 15.34 25.23 9.69
CA SER A 83 16.18 26.10 10.53
C SER A 83 15.47 26.41 11.86
N GLY A 84 16.21 26.36 12.97
CA GLY A 84 15.65 26.59 14.30
C GLY A 84 15.00 25.35 14.93
N LEU A 85 15.11 24.17 14.30
CA LEU A 85 14.85 22.92 14.99
C LEU A 85 16.07 22.41 15.76
N LYS A 86 15.84 21.89 16.96
CA LYS A 86 16.76 20.97 17.64
C LYS A 86 16.05 19.63 17.78
N ILE A 87 16.74 18.56 17.39
CA ILE A 87 16.24 17.19 17.43
C ILE A 87 17.27 16.37 18.20
N ARG A 88 16.81 15.61 19.19
CA ARG A 88 17.63 14.71 20.00
C ARG A 88 16.88 13.40 20.23
N HIS A 89 17.62 12.31 20.35
CA HIS A 89 17.15 10.98 20.76
C HIS A 89 18.26 10.32 21.58
N GLY A 90 17.94 9.24 22.31
CA GLY A 90 18.90 8.56 23.17
C GLY A 90 19.31 9.37 24.40
N LEU A 91 18.50 10.32 24.84
CA LEU A 91 18.78 11.09 26.05
C LEU A 91 18.35 10.28 27.27
N SER A 92 19.25 10.00 28.23
CA SER A 92 18.84 9.50 29.55
C SER A 92 17.98 10.53 30.28
N ASN A 93 17.28 10.12 31.34
CA ASN A 93 16.47 11.02 32.17
C ASN A 93 17.17 12.34 32.53
N SER A 94 18.36 12.25 33.13
CA SER A 94 19.13 13.44 33.55
C SER A 94 19.64 14.27 32.37
N ALA A 95 20.04 13.63 31.27
CA ALA A 95 20.47 14.32 30.05
C ALA A 95 19.30 15.05 29.37
N TYR A 96 18.12 14.44 29.35
CA TYR A 96 16.90 15.03 28.84
C TYR A 96 16.52 16.28 29.63
N GLN A 97 16.49 16.20 30.96
CA GLN A 97 16.16 17.35 31.80
C GLN A 97 17.14 18.52 31.58
N LYS A 98 18.45 18.24 31.55
CA LYS A 98 19.48 19.26 31.24
C LYS A 98 19.29 19.90 29.86
N GLU A 99 18.97 19.10 28.84
CA GLU A 99 18.75 19.59 27.48
C GLU A 99 17.47 20.43 27.37
N VAL A 100 16.39 20.06 28.09
CA VAL A 100 15.16 20.86 28.19
C VAL A 100 15.45 22.23 28.79
N GLU A 101 16.13 22.28 29.93
CA GLU A 101 16.47 23.54 30.62
C GLU A 101 17.36 24.43 29.77
N LYS A 102 18.41 23.85 29.18
CA LYS A 102 19.32 24.53 28.25
C LYS A 102 18.55 25.12 27.08
N ASN A 103 17.68 24.34 26.43
CA ASN A 103 16.94 24.80 25.27
C ASN A 103 15.90 25.85 25.64
N HIS A 104 15.22 25.69 26.79
CA HIS A 104 14.27 26.68 27.30
C HIS A 104 14.95 28.05 27.51
N LYS A 105 16.08 28.09 28.22
CA LYS A 105 16.88 29.32 28.45
C LYS A 105 17.33 29.97 27.14
N ASN A 106 17.58 29.17 26.12
CA ASN A 106 18.02 29.63 24.79
C ASN A 106 16.85 29.96 23.84
N GLY A 107 15.60 30.07 24.32
CA GLY A 107 14.43 30.42 23.49
C GLY A 107 14.02 29.33 22.49
N TYR A 108 14.23 28.07 22.85
CA TYR A 108 13.76 26.91 22.11
C TYR A 108 12.62 26.23 22.88
N ARG A 109 11.41 26.27 22.33
CA ARG A 109 10.23 25.64 22.90
C ARG A 109 10.21 24.15 22.57
N LEU A 110 10.04 23.30 23.58
CA LEU A 110 9.77 21.87 23.40
C LEU A 110 8.39 21.71 22.73
N ILE A 111 8.35 21.03 21.59
CA ILE A 111 7.12 20.82 20.81
C ILE A 111 6.68 19.36 20.73
N HIS A 112 7.59 18.42 21.00
CA HIS A 112 7.32 16.99 21.07
C HIS A 112 8.33 16.33 22.00
N VAL A 113 7.87 15.35 22.78
CA VAL A 113 8.68 14.46 23.59
C VAL A 113 8.05 13.09 23.52
N ASP A 114 8.92 12.09 23.46
CA ASP A 114 8.58 10.69 23.60
C ASP A 114 9.59 10.02 24.55
N GLY A 115 9.09 9.20 25.47
CA GLY A 115 9.89 8.37 26.36
C GLY A 115 9.82 6.91 25.94
N TYR A 116 10.92 6.17 26.09
CA TYR A 116 10.99 4.77 25.70
C TYR A 116 12.01 3.99 26.52
N ASN A 117 11.87 2.66 26.51
CA ASN A 117 12.78 1.75 27.18
C ASN A 117 14.00 1.39 26.32
N ASP A 118 15.18 1.42 26.91
CA ASP A 118 16.33 0.70 26.39
C ASP A 118 17.10 0.04 27.53
N GLY A 119 17.26 -1.29 27.47
CA GLY A 119 17.96 -2.06 28.50
C GLY A 119 17.43 -1.88 29.93
N GLY A 120 16.14 -1.61 30.10
CA GLY A 120 15.54 -1.38 31.42
C GLY A 120 15.73 0.03 31.99
N ASN A 121 16.21 0.99 31.17
CA ASN A 121 16.32 2.40 31.52
C ASN A 121 15.37 3.25 30.66
N ASP A 122 14.96 4.41 31.18
CA ASP A 122 14.19 5.39 30.42
C ASP A 122 15.09 6.30 29.58
N TYR A 123 14.78 6.38 28.29
CA TYR A 123 15.38 7.29 27.32
C TYR A 123 14.33 8.16 26.66
N TYR A 124 14.76 9.30 26.13
CA TYR A 124 13.86 10.30 25.54
C TYR A 124 14.31 10.72 24.14
N ALA A 125 13.33 10.87 23.26
CA ALA A 125 13.44 11.56 21.99
C ALA A 125 12.59 12.83 22.01
N ALA A 126 13.15 13.94 21.53
CA ALA A 126 12.51 15.23 21.68
C ALA A 126 12.84 16.20 20.55
N ILE A 127 11.89 17.08 20.29
CA ILE A 127 11.95 18.09 19.24
C ILE A 127 11.69 19.45 19.88
N TRP A 128 12.59 20.40 19.64
CA TRP A 128 12.42 21.80 20.00
C TRP A 128 12.40 22.69 18.77
N SER A 129 11.64 23.78 18.84
CA SER A 129 11.62 24.84 17.84
C SER A 129 12.06 26.17 18.44
N LYS A 130 12.84 26.95 17.71
CA LYS A 130 13.15 28.34 18.06
C LYS A 130 11.87 29.17 18.01
N GLN A 131 11.31 29.48 19.17
CA GLN A 131 10.09 30.26 19.39
C GLN A 131 9.92 30.53 20.89
N SER A 132 8.97 31.41 21.26
CA SER A 132 8.68 31.72 22.66
C SER A 132 8.40 30.47 23.49
N THR A 133 9.05 30.41 24.65
CA THR A 133 8.85 29.36 25.66
C THR A 133 7.75 29.72 26.66
N SER A 134 7.21 30.93 26.61
CA SER A 134 6.12 31.38 27.48
C SER A 134 4.88 30.48 27.34
N GLY A 135 4.22 30.20 28.47
CA GLY A 135 3.05 29.33 28.50
C GLY A 135 3.33 27.87 28.10
N LEU A 136 4.56 27.39 28.28
CA LEU A 136 4.95 25.98 28.15
C LEU A 136 5.10 25.36 29.55
N ARG A 137 4.51 24.18 29.75
CA ARG A 137 4.84 23.30 30.88
C ARG A 137 5.17 21.91 30.32
N ALA A 138 6.16 21.25 30.89
CA ALA A 138 6.53 19.89 30.51
C ALA A 138 7.01 19.11 31.73
N LYS A 139 6.66 17.82 31.79
CA LYS A 139 7.05 16.88 32.84
C LYS A 139 7.32 15.52 32.20
N HIS A 140 8.16 14.72 32.82
CA HIS A 140 8.56 13.38 32.38
C HIS A 140 8.82 12.49 33.59
N GLY A 141 8.89 11.16 33.39
CA GLY A 141 9.10 10.21 34.47
C GLY A 141 7.93 10.13 35.46
N LEU A 142 6.72 10.52 35.06
CA LEU A 142 5.56 10.54 35.95
C LEU A 142 4.92 9.16 36.04
N THR A 143 4.58 8.69 37.23
CA THR A 143 3.63 7.56 37.38
C THR A 143 2.25 7.96 36.85
N GLY A 144 1.36 6.98 36.65
CA GLY A 144 -0.01 7.27 36.20
C GLY A 144 -0.78 8.23 37.12
N GLU A 145 -0.60 8.09 38.44
CA GLU A 145 -1.21 8.99 39.42
C GLU A 145 -0.60 10.40 39.36
N GLN A 146 0.73 10.50 39.35
CA GLN A 146 1.42 11.79 39.22
C GLN A 146 1.04 12.52 37.92
N TYR A 147 0.93 11.77 36.81
CA TYR A 147 0.45 12.30 35.55
C TYR A 147 -0.97 12.86 35.67
N GLN A 148 -1.90 12.10 36.25
CA GLN A 148 -3.28 12.53 36.41
C GLN A 148 -3.41 13.77 37.32
N ASN A 149 -2.57 13.85 38.35
CA ASN A 149 -2.47 15.03 39.23
C ASN A 149 -1.96 16.27 38.47
N GLU A 150 -0.91 16.12 37.65
CA GLU A 150 -0.41 17.19 36.78
C GLU A 150 -1.46 17.62 35.74
N VAL A 151 -2.21 16.69 35.14
CA VAL A 151 -3.31 17.04 34.22
C VAL A 151 -4.36 17.89 34.94
N THR A 152 -4.81 17.48 36.12
CA THR A 152 -5.82 18.21 36.90
C THR A 152 -5.33 19.61 37.27
N LYS A 153 -4.08 19.72 37.75
CA LYS A 153 -3.46 21.01 38.09
C LYS A 153 -3.34 21.93 36.86
N ASN A 154 -2.78 21.42 35.77
CA ASN A 154 -2.59 22.20 34.55
C ASN A 154 -3.93 22.65 33.95
N HIS A 155 -4.95 21.80 33.98
CA HIS A 155 -6.29 22.14 33.52
C HIS A 155 -6.90 23.30 34.32
N LYS A 156 -6.77 23.29 35.65
CA LYS A 156 -7.22 24.40 36.53
C LYS A 156 -6.48 25.71 36.20
N ASP A 157 -5.20 25.63 35.85
CA ASP A 157 -4.37 26.78 35.51
C ASP A 157 -4.55 27.29 34.06
N GLY A 158 -5.48 26.72 33.28
CA GLY A 158 -5.71 27.10 31.87
C GLY A 158 -4.66 26.57 30.89
N TYR A 159 -4.02 25.46 31.22
CA TYR A 159 -3.06 24.74 30.38
C TYR A 159 -3.70 23.47 29.82
N ARG A 160 -3.76 23.41 28.49
CA ARG A 160 -4.25 22.25 27.74
C ARG A 160 -3.12 21.29 27.40
N LEU A 161 -3.41 19.98 27.44
CA LEU A 161 -2.47 18.95 27.01
C LEU A 161 -2.20 19.07 25.51
N ALA A 162 -0.94 18.98 25.11
CA ALA A 162 -0.47 19.13 23.74
C ALA A 162 0.25 17.89 23.21
N SER A 163 0.92 17.14 24.10
CA SER A 163 1.52 15.83 23.81
C SER A 163 1.48 14.96 25.06
N ILE A 164 1.32 13.66 24.87
CA ILE A 164 1.47 12.62 25.89
C ILE A 164 2.24 11.45 25.28
N SER A 165 3.25 10.97 25.98
CA SER A 165 3.93 9.70 25.69
C SER A 165 3.84 8.83 26.93
N GLY A 166 3.45 7.57 26.75
CA GLY A 166 3.48 6.56 27.80
C GLY A 166 4.55 5.52 27.47
N TYR A 167 5.24 4.98 28.48
CA TYR A 167 6.30 4.01 28.25
C TYR A 167 6.52 3.11 29.46
N GLY A 168 6.92 1.86 29.21
CA GLY A 168 7.17 0.87 30.25
C GLY A 168 8.66 0.67 30.53
N VAL A 169 9.09 0.83 31.77
CA VAL A 169 10.48 0.58 32.21
C VAL A 169 10.47 -0.35 33.40
N GLY A 170 11.17 -1.48 33.30
CA GLY A 170 11.18 -2.51 34.35
C GLY A 170 9.77 -3.00 34.73
N GLY A 171 8.81 -2.98 33.79
CA GLY A 171 7.41 -3.33 34.05
C GLY A 171 6.55 -2.21 34.67
N THR A 172 7.14 -1.07 35.02
CA THR A 172 6.43 0.10 35.53
C THR A 172 6.08 1.07 34.39
N VAL A 173 4.88 1.62 34.41
CA VAL A 173 4.42 2.61 33.42
C VAL A 173 4.77 4.03 33.87
N TYR A 174 5.39 4.78 32.96
CA TYR A 174 5.69 6.19 33.12
C TYR A 174 5.08 7.03 32.00
N TYR A 175 4.96 8.33 32.24
CA TYR A 175 4.44 9.30 31.29
C TYR A 175 5.35 10.52 31.16
N ALA A 176 5.47 11.00 29.92
CA ALA A 176 6.00 12.31 29.59
C ALA A 176 4.92 13.14 28.87
N ALA A 177 4.81 14.42 29.21
CA ALA A 177 3.73 15.25 28.71
C ALA A 177 4.13 16.71 28.57
N ILE A 178 3.50 17.35 27.60
CA ILE A 178 3.65 18.78 27.29
C ILE A 178 2.27 19.44 27.38
N TRP A 179 2.21 20.56 28.06
CA TRP A 179 1.04 21.43 28.12
C TRP A 179 1.35 22.82 27.59
N ASN A 180 0.38 23.39 26.89
CA ASN A 180 0.43 24.76 26.40
C ASN A 180 -0.72 25.55 27.03
N ARG A 181 -0.49 26.83 27.35
CA ARG A 181 -1.61 27.72 27.74
C ARG A 181 -2.62 27.81 26.59
N GLY A 182 -3.92 27.63 26.87
CA GLY A 182 -4.96 27.70 25.84
C GLY A 182 -6.27 26.99 26.21
N ASP A 183 -7.21 27.03 25.26
CA ASP A 183 -8.58 26.51 25.43
C ASP A 183 -8.64 24.98 25.63
N ILE A 184 -9.23 24.59 26.76
CA ILE A 184 -9.43 23.23 27.25
C ILE A 184 -10.83 22.67 26.92
N SER A 185 -11.80 23.52 26.57
CA SER A 185 -13.22 23.15 26.44
C SER A 185 -13.53 22.10 25.37
N LYS A 186 -12.63 21.97 24.38
CA LYS A 186 -12.74 21.06 23.23
C LYS A 186 -11.72 19.93 23.26
N LEU A 187 -11.17 19.61 24.44
CA LEU A 187 -10.14 18.59 24.61
C LEU A 187 -10.58 17.53 25.64
N ARG A 188 -10.34 16.27 25.31
CA ARG A 188 -10.44 15.14 26.24
C ARG A 188 -9.15 14.32 26.13
N ALA A 189 -8.65 13.83 27.25
CA ALA A 189 -7.48 12.95 27.29
C ALA A 189 -7.78 11.69 28.09
N ARG A 190 -7.14 10.58 27.69
CA ARG A 190 -7.18 9.29 28.40
C ARG A 190 -5.81 8.64 28.32
N HIS A 191 -5.47 7.85 29.33
CA HIS A 191 -4.20 7.12 29.41
C HIS A 191 -4.44 5.75 30.08
N GLY A 192 -3.43 4.87 30.01
CA GLY A 192 -3.49 3.54 30.62
C GLY A 192 -4.56 2.61 30.03
N LEU A 193 -5.04 2.90 28.82
CA LEU A 193 -6.14 2.14 28.22
C LEU A 193 -5.62 0.82 27.65
N SER A 194 -6.26 -0.30 27.97
CA SER A 194 -6.11 -1.53 27.19
C SER A 194 -6.63 -1.33 25.76
N ARG A 195 -6.35 -2.29 24.87
CA ARG A 195 -6.80 -2.24 23.47
C ARG A 195 -8.31 -2.07 23.32
N SER A 196 -9.13 -2.80 24.08
CA SER A 196 -10.60 -2.69 24.03
C SER A 196 -11.05 -1.33 24.55
N GLN A 197 -10.54 -0.92 25.72
CA GLN A 197 -10.86 0.39 26.31
C GLN A 197 -10.48 1.56 25.39
N TYR A 198 -9.36 1.46 24.65
CA TYR A 198 -8.98 2.45 23.65
C TYR A 198 -10.00 2.51 22.51
N GLN A 199 -10.41 1.36 21.96
CA GLN A 199 -11.41 1.32 20.90
C GLN A 199 -12.76 1.89 21.36
N ASP A 200 -13.20 1.55 22.58
CA ASP A 200 -14.44 2.07 23.15
C ASP A 200 -14.37 3.59 23.36
N ALA A 201 -13.23 4.09 23.85
CA ALA A 201 -13.00 5.52 23.99
C ALA A 201 -13.02 6.24 22.63
N VAL A 202 -12.43 5.65 21.58
CA VAL A 202 -12.49 6.20 20.22
C VAL A 202 -13.93 6.26 19.72
N ASN A 203 -14.70 5.17 19.85
CA ASN A 203 -16.09 5.11 19.38
C ASN A 203 -16.96 6.15 20.10
N LYS A 204 -16.92 6.18 21.43
CA LYS A 204 -17.70 7.14 22.24
C LYS A 204 -17.37 8.59 21.93
N ASN A 205 -16.09 8.93 21.75
CA ASN A 205 -15.69 10.29 21.43
C ASN A 205 -16.07 10.66 19.98
N TRP A 206 -16.02 9.71 19.06
CA TRP A 206 -16.38 9.94 17.66
C TRP A 206 -17.84 10.42 17.53
N ASP A 207 -18.76 9.80 18.26
CA ASP A 207 -20.19 10.17 18.26
C ASP A 207 -20.44 11.59 18.79
N ASP A 208 -19.59 12.07 19.70
CA ASP A 208 -19.61 13.44 20.23
C ASP A 208 -18.90 14.48 19.32
N GLY A 209 -18.34 14.05 18.18
CA GLY A 209 -17.56 14.87 17.26
C GLY A 209 -16.12 15.14 17.71
N TYR A 210 -15.59 14.33 18.63
CA TYR A 210 -14.19 14.36 19.07
C TYR A 210 -13.36 13.32 18.33
N TYR A 211 -12.23 13.75 17.78
CA TYR A 211 -11.35 12.90 16.99
C TYR A 211 -9.99 12.74 17.66
N VAL A 212 -9.38 11.57 17.52
CA VAL A 212 -7.99 11.34 17.96
C VAL A 212 -7.07 12.27 17.18
N THR A 213 -6.36 13.16 17.88
CA THR A 213 -5.34 14.04 17.29
C THR A 213 -3.93 13.65 17.71
N HIS A 214 -3.81 12.91 18.81
CA HIS A 214 -2.57 12.30 19.28
C HIS A 214 -2.88 10.92 19.85
N VAL A 215 -2.10 9.91 19.49
CA VAL A 215 -2.14 8.57 20.07
C VAL A 215 -0.72 8.10 20.34
N ASP A 216 -0.56 7.48 21.49
CA ASP A 216 0.67 6.87 21.95
C ASP A 216 0.35 5.45 22.41
N SER A 217 1.19 4.50 22.06
CA SER A 217 1.01 3.07 22.34
C SER A 217 2.30 2.50 22.89
N TYR A 218 2.22 1.77 23.98
CA TYR A 218 3.41 1.30 24.69
C TYR A 218 3.20 -0.06 25.31
N ASN A 219 4.30 -0.77 25.50
CA ASN A 219 4.32 -2.04 26.21
C ASN A 219 4.76 -1.83 27.66
N ALA A 220 4.06 -2.45 28.60
CA ALA A 220 4.53 -2.63 29.97
C ALA A 220 4.16 -4.03 30.43
N SER A 221 5.15 -4.77 30.94
CA SER A 221 4.98 -6.15 31.46
C SER A 221 4.27 -7.08 30.47
N GLY A 222 4.64 -6.99 29.17
CA GLY A 222 4.07 -7.82 28.11
C GLY A 222 2.67 -7.43 27.65
N LYS A 223 2.08 -6.36 28.21
CA LYS A 223 0.76 -5.85 27.84
C LYS A 223 0.88 -4.53 27.09
N VAL A 224 0.05 -4.34 26.08
CA VAL A 224 -0.02 -3.10 25.29
C VAL A 224 -1.08 -2.18 25.85
N TYR A 225 -0.70 -0.92 26.07
CA TYR A 225 -1.56 0.15 26.54
C TYR A 225 -1.54 1.33 25.57
N TYR A 226 -2.54 2.19 25.70
CA TYR A 226 -2.72 3.39 24.88
C TYR A 226 -2.93 4.64 25.74
N ALA A 227 -2.40 5.75 25.26
CA ALA A 227 -2.76 7.09 25.69
C ALA A 227 -3.18 7.92 24.48
N ALA A 228 -4.15 8.81 24.65
CA ALA A 228 -4.70 9.56 23.53
C ALA A 228 -5.26 10.93 23.94
N ILE A 229 -5.15 11.86 23.00
CA ILE A 229 -5.79 13.17 23.02
C ILE A 229 -6.88 13.19 21.96
N PHE A 230 -8.08 13.55 22.37
CA PHE A 230 -9.25 13.73 21.54
C PHE A 230 -9.62 15.20 21.48
N GLU A 231 -9.84 15.73 20.29
CA GLU A 231 -10.25 17.13 20.11
C GLU A 231 -11.50 17.26 19.26
N LYS A 232 -12.39 18.17 19.66
CA LYS A 232 -13.54 18.57 18.84
C LYS A 232 -13.08 19.48 17.71
N LYS A 233 -13.05 18.96 16.49
CA LYS A 233 -12.53 19.65 15.28
C LYS A 233 -13.47 19.45 14.09
N SER A 234 -13.42 20.36 13.12
CA SER A 234 -14.04 20.16 11.81
C SER A 234 -13.09 19.42 10.84
N GLY A 235 -13.67 18.84 9.79
CA GLY A 235 -12.96 18.07 8.78
C GLY A 235 -13.08 16.56 8.99
N ARG A 236 -12.30 15.79 8.23
CA ARG A 236 -12.28 14.31 8.34
C ARG A 236 -11.03 13.87 9.08
N TYR A 237 -11.21 12.97 10.03
CA TYR A 237 -10.14 12.33 10.79
C TYR A 237 -10.27 10.81 10.70
N SER A 238 -9.20 10.11 11.05
CA SER A 238 -9.20 8.64 11.13
C SER A 238 -8.15 8.23 12.14
N ALA A 239 -8.38 7.15 12.88
CA ALA A 239 -7.43 6.55 13.79
C ALA A 239 -7.35 5.04 13.56
N ARG A 240 -6.16 4.47 13.68
CA ARG A 240 -5.90 3.03 13.58
C ARG A 240 -4.96 2.61 14.69
N HIS A 241 -5.14 1.41 15.21
CA HIS A 241 -4.29 0.80 16.23
C HIS A 241 -4.17 -0.70 15.98
N ASN A 242 -3.30 -1.36 16.77
CA ASN A 242 -3.05 -2.79 16.65
C ASN A 242 -2.66 -3.20 15.22
N MET A 243 -1.80 -2.42 14.59
CA MET A 243 -1.27 -2.72 13.25
C MET A 243 0.10 -3.35 13.38
N ASN A 244 0.36 -4.46 12.69
CA ASN A 244 1.74 -4.88 12.44
C ASN A 244 2.41 -3.92 11.44
N SER A 245 3.71 -4.07 11.23
CA SER A 245 4.50 -3.24 10.31
C SER A 245 3.92 -3.17 8.88
N LYS A 246 3.37 -4.27 8.37
CA LYS A 246 2.81 -4.31 7.01
C LYS A 246 1.46 -3.58 6.93
N ASN A 247 0.58 -3.83 7.89
CA ASN A 247 -0.73 -3.16 7.97
C ASN A 247 -0.59 -1.66 8.22
N TYR A 248 0.41 -1.22 8.99
CA TYR A 248 0.69 0.20 9.17
C TYR A 248 1.02 0.86 7.83
N GLU A 249 1.94 0.29 7.05
CA GLU A 249 2.30 0.78 5.71
C GLU A 249 1.08 0.82 4.78
N LEU A 250 0.29 -0.26 4.74
CA LEU A 250 -0.92 -0.34 3.91
C LEU A 250 -2.00 0.69 4.34
N GLN A 251 -2.13 0.98 5.64
CA GLN A 251 -3.02 2.04 6.12
C GLN A 251 -2.49 3.42 5.72
N ILE A 252 -1.19 3.68 5.84
CA ILE A 252 -0.58 4.97 5.42
C ILE A 252 -0.89 5.23 3.95
N GLU A 253 -0.71 4.23 3.08
CA GLU A 253 -0.98 4.34 1.65
C GLU A 253 -2.48 4.53 1.36
N ASN A 254 -3.35 3.73 1.98
CA ASN A 254 -4.80 3.90 1.86
C ASN A 254 -5.25 5.32 2.25
N HIS A 255 -4.71 5.86 3.34
CA HIS A 255 -5.05 7.21 3.81
C HIS A 255 -4.51 8.28 2.86
N HIS A 256 -3.27 8.13 2.40
CA HIS A 256 -2.65 9.04 1.43
C HIS A 256 -3.51 9.19 0.16
N TYR A 257 -3.91 8.08 -0.47
CA TYR A 257 -4.71 8.12 -1.69
C TYR A 257 -6.17 8.59 -1.49
N GLN A 258 -6.59 8.80 -0.23
CA GLN A 258 -7.89 9.35 0.14
C GLN A 258 -7.86 10.81 0.60
N GLY A 259 -6.70 11.47 0.60
CA GLY A 259 -6.58 12.86 1.05
C GLY A 259 -6.19 13.05 2.50
N PHE A 260 -5.67 12.02 3.18
CA PHE A 260 -5.23 12.12 4.56
C PHE A 260 -3.71 12.24 4.69
N MET A 261 -3.29 12.91 5.76
CA MET A 261 -1.92 12.99 6.25
C MET A 261 -1.89 12.39 7.67
N PRO A 262 -0.90 11.55 8.01
CA PRO A 262 -0.68 11.13 9.39
C PRO A 262 -0.26 12.34 10.25
N ILE A 263 -0.84 12.45 11.44
CA ILE A 263 -0.58 13.55 12.38
C ILE A 263 0.03 13.06 13.70
N SER A 264 -0.05 11.76 13.97
CA SER A 264 0.59 11.09 15.10
C SER A 264 0.83 9.62 14.72
N VAL A 265 1.96 9.08 15.16
CA VAL A 265 2.34 7.67 14.96
C VAL A 265 3.04 7.20 16.21
N SER A 266 2.70 6.00 16.67
CA SER A 266 3.40 5.36 17.78
C SER A 266 3.66 3.89 17.48
N GLY A 267 4.79 3.38 17.98
CA GLY A 267 5.21 2.00 17.89
C GLY A 267 5.35 1.36 19.29
N HIS A 268 5.18 0.04 19.37
CA HIS A 268 5.35 -0.71 20.61
C HIS A 268 5.82 -2.13 20.34
N ASP A 269 6.26 -2.81 21.40
CA ASP A 269 6.40 -4.27 21.38
C ASP A 269 5.02 -4.94 21.43
N ALA A 270 4.69 -5.64 20.36
CA ALA A 270 3.49 -6.46 20.19
C ALA A 270 3.86 -7.95 20.19
N GLY A 271 4.57 -8.40 21.24
CA GLY A 271 4.96 -9.80 21.41
C GLY A 271 6.12 -10.20 20.52
N ASN A 272 7.28 -9.56 20.71
CA ASN A 272 8.50 -9.71 19.92
C ASN A 272 8.39 -9.24 18.47
N SER A 273 7.38 -8.41 18.18
CA SER A 273 7.17 -7.82 16.86
C SER A 273 6.75 -6.35 17.01
N SER A 274 7.00 -5.54 15.98
CA SER A 274 6.60 -4.13 16.00
C SER A 274 5.08 -4.00 15.76
N GLY A 275 4.38 -3.45 16.75
CA GLY A 275 3.00 -2.98 16.64
C GLY A 275 2.93 -1.45 16.49
N TYR A 276 1.84 -0.94 15.92
CA TYR A 276 1.67 0.48 15.63
C TYR A 276 0.25 1.00 15.90
N ALA A 277 0.18 2.28 16.27
CA ALA A 277 -1.02 3.11 16.26
C ALA A 277 -0.75 4.43 15.50
N ALA A 278 -1.79 5.00 14.91
CA ALA A 278 -1.67 6.25 14.17
C ALA A 278 -3.00 7.01 14.10
N ALA A 279 -2.89 8.33 14.06
CA ALA A 279 -3.99 9.24 13.80
C ALA A 279 -3.74 10.02 12.50
N PHE A 280 -4.81 10.34 11.78
CA PHE A 280 -4.78 10.94 10.46
C PHE A 280 -5.78 12.10 10.38
N LYS A 281 -5.40 13.13 9.62
CA LYS A 281 -6.27 14.26 9.28
C LYS A 281 -6.34 14.43 7.77
N SER A 282 -7.54 14.66 7.27
CA SER A 282 -7.76 15.02 5.87
C SER A 282 -7.17 16.41 5.57
N VAL A 283 -6.35 16.47 4.53
CA VAL A 283 -5.74 17.69 3.97
C VAL A 283 -6.28 18.03 2.58
N GLY A 284 -7.22 17.22 2.07
CA GLY A 284 -7.89 17.40 0.79
C GLY A 284 -8.75 16.18 0.49
N GLY A 285 -9.08 15.97 -0.79
CA GLY A 285 -9.82 14.80 -1.23
C GLY A 285 -11.33 14.99 -1.21
N TRP A 286 -12.04 13.87 -1.40
CA TRP A 286 -13.49 13.84 -1.50
C TRP A 286 -14.16 14.20 -0.17
N LYS A 287 -15.39 14.73 -0.23
CA LYS A 287 -16.16 15.06 0.97
C LYS A 287 -16.46 13.80 1.79
N GLY A 288 -16.71 14.01 3.09
CA GLY A 288 -17.05 12.92 4.00
C GLY A 288 -18.33 12.17 3.58
N SER A 289 -19.34 12.91 3.10
CA SER A 289 -20.57 12.34 2.53
C SER A 289 -20.28 11.38 1.37
N ASP A 290 -19.48 11.84 0.41
CA ASP A 290 -19.23 11.13 -0.84
C ASP A 290 -18.44 9.85 -0.57
N THR A 291 -17.40 9.94 0.26
CA THR A 291 -16.60 8.77 0.65
C THR A 291 -17.38 7.74 1.46
N ARG A 292 -18.35 8.17 2.29
CA ARG A 292 -19.25 7.25 3.02
C ARG A 292 -20.23 6.56 2.09
N GLN A 293 -20.90 7.31 1.20
CA GLN A 293 -21.84 6.75 0.24
C GLN A 293 -21.15 5.75 -0.69
N PHE A 294 -19.99 6.12 -1.24
CA PHE A 294 -19.20 5.24 -2.09
C PHE A 294 -18.74 3.99 -1.33
N SER A 295 -18.17 4.15 -0.12
CA SER A 295 -17.73 3.01 0.68
C SER A 295 -18.88 2.07 1.07
N SER A 296 -20.11 2.58 1.25
CA SER A 296 -21.28 1.75 1.54
C SER A 296 -21.66 0.87 0.35
N ARG A 297 -21.70 1.44 -0.87
CA ARG A 297 -21.98 0.69 -2.10
C ARG A 297 -20.93 -0.39 -2.38
N ILE A 298 -19.65 -0.08 -2.20
CA ILE A 298 -18.57 -1.06 -2.38
C ILE A 298 -18.70 -2.21 -1.38
N ARG A 299 -18.96 -1.92 -0.10
CA ARG A 299 -19.17 -2.99 0.89
C ARG A 299 -20.37 -3.86 0.57
N LYS A 300 -21.49 -3.26 0.15
CA LYS A 300 -22.67 -4.02 -0.28
C LYS A 300 -22.32 -5.05 -1.37
N VAL A 301 -21.58 -4.64 -2.41
CA VAL A 301 -21.12 -5.56 -3.47
C VAL A 301 -20.15 -6.60 -2.90
N MET A 302 -19.22 -6.21 -2.04
CA MET A 302 -18.30 -7.18 -1.44
C MET A 302 -19.03 -8.23 -0.60
N ASP A 303 -20.04 -7.82 0.16
CA ASP A 303 -20.85 -8.72 0.98
C ASP A 303 -21.72 -9.64 0.11
N GLU A 304 -22.38 -9.09 -0.92
CA GLU A 304 -23.24 -9.84 -1.86
C GLU A 304 -22.48 -10.96 -2.60
N TYR A 305 -21.23 -10.70 -2.99
CA TYR A 305 -20.41 -11.63 -3.77
C TYR A 305 -19.31 -12.30 -2.92
N ASN A 306 -19.38 -12.22 -1.59
CA ASN A 306 -18.39 -12.76 -0.65
C ASN A 306 -16.93 -12.40 -1.00
N ILE A 307 -16.71 -11.19 -1.53
CA ILE A 307 -15.39 -10.71 -1.97
C ILE A 307 -14.52 -10.44 -0.73
N PRO A 308 -13.42 -11.19 -0.53
CA PRO A 308 -12.61 -11.08 0.69
C PRO A 308 -11.92 -9.72 0.83
N GLY A 309 -11.55 -9.12 -0.30
CA GLY A 309 -10.92 -7.82 -0.38
C GLY A 309 -10.98 -7.26 -1.78
N ALA A 310 -10.97 -5.93 -1.89
CA ALA A 310 -11.03 -5.22 -3.15
C ALA A 310 -10.23 -3.92 -3.06
N SER A 311 -9.67 -3.48 -4.19
CA SER A 311 -9.05 -2.16 -4.31
C SER A 311 -9.57 -1.44 -5.54
N ILE A 312 -9.86 -0.15 -5.37
CA ILE A 312 -10.41 0.70 -6.44
C ILE A 312 -9.58 1.96 -6.55
N ALA A 313 -9.28 2.36 -7.78
CA ALA A 313 -8.71 3.63 -8.14
C ALA A 313 -9.65 4.35 -9.13
N ILE A 314 -9.87 5.65 -8.93
CA ILE A 314 -10.70 6.49 -9.80
C ILE A 314 -9.80 7.54 -10.44
N VAL A 315 -9.82 7.57 -11.77
CA VAL A 315 -9.10 8.56 -12.57
C VAL A 315 -10.11 9.45 -13.27
N LYS A 316 -9.88 10.77 -13.21
CA LYS A 316 -10.67 11.77 -13.94
C LYS A 316 -9.72 12.77 -14.59
N ASP A 317 -9.93 13.07 -15.86
CA ASP A 317 -9.11 14.03 -16.65
C ASP A 317 -7.60 13.70 -16.57
N GLY A 318 -7.26 12.41 -16.69
CA GLY A 318 -5.89 11.91 -16.61
C GLY A 318 -5.25 11.96 -15.21
N ARG A 319 -6.00 12.29 -14.16
CA ARG A 319 -5.51 12.40 -12.78
C ARG A 319 -6.14 11.36 -11.86
N LEU A 320 -5.33 10.69 -11.05
CA LEU A 320 -5.82 9.87 -9.96
C LEU A 320 -6.45 10.78 -8.91
N VAL A 321 -7.75 10.61 -8.64
CA VAL A 321 -8.50 11.46 -7.69
C VAL A 321 -8.89 10.74 -6.41
N TYR A 322 -8.83 9.41 -6.41
CA TYR A 322 -9.14 8.57 -5.27
C TYR A 322 -8.54 7.17 -5.47
N ALA A 323 -7.96 6.58 -4.42
CA ALA A 323 -7.78 5.13 -4.36
C ALA A 323 -7.88 4.60 -2.93
N LYS A 324 -8.38 3.37 -2.79
CA LYS A 324 -8.55 2.71 -1.49
C LYS A 324 -8.70 1.19 -1.67
N GLY A 325 -8.25 0.44 -0.66
CA GLY A 325 -8.62 -0.96 -0.45
C GLY A 325 -9.65 -1.16 0.68
N TRP A 326 -10.44 -2.22 0.56
CA TRP A 326 -11.43 -2.70 1.53
C TRP A 326 -11.24 -4.19 1.78
N GLY A 327 -11.58 -4.64 2.99
CA GLY A 327 -11.45 -6.04 3.38
C GLY A 327 -10.00 -6.48 3.54
N TRP A 328 -9.75 -7.74 3.20
CA TRP A 328 -8.50 -8.44 3.46
C TRP A 328 -7.68 -8.66 2.18
N GLY A 329 -6.39 -8.33 2.27
CA GLY A 329 -5.38 -8.87 1.36
C GLY A 329 -4.98 -10.29 1.77
N ASN A 330 -5.02 -10.60 3.07
CA ASN A 330 -4.87 -11.95 3.61
C ASN A 330 -5.69 -12.09 4.91
N ARG A 331 -6.71 -12.97 4.94
CA ARG A 331 -7.56 -13.25 6.11
C ARG A 331 -6.74 -13.89 7.24
N GLY A 332 -5.91 -14.87 6.91
CA GLY A 332 -5.09 -15.61 7.89
C GLY A 332 -4.11 -14.71 8.65
N ASP A 333 -3.41 -13.82 7.92
CA ASP A 333 -2.46 -12.88 8.52
C ASP A 333 -3.14 -11.59 9.02
N ARG A 334 -4.47 -11.47 8.87
CA ARG A 334 -5.25 -10.24 9.06
C ARG A 334 -4.61 -9.04 8.34
N GLU A 335 -4.06 -9.27 7.15
CA GLU A 335 -3.52 -8.24 6.27
C GLU A 335 -4.66 -7.56 5.53
N ILE A 336 -4.76 -6.24 5.64
CA ILE A 336 -5.80 -5.48 4.94
C ILE A 336 -5.50 -5.40 3.44
N ALA A 337 -6.53 -5.26 2.61
CA ALA A 337 -6.33 -4.80 1.24
C ALA A 337 -6.06 -3.28 1.22
N SER A 338 -5.24 -2.81 0.29
CA SER A 338 -4.94 -1.39 0.12
C SER A 338 -4.94 -0.96 -1.35
N ALA A 339 -4.92 0.35 -1.58
CA ALA A 339 -4.75 0.96 -2.90
C ALA A 339 -3.48 0.48 -3.65
N THR A 340 -2.50 -0.10 -2.96
CA THR A 340 -1.22 -0.56 -3.50
C THR A 340 -1.03 -2.08 -3.41
N SER A 341 -2.04 -2.80 -2.92
CA SER A 341 -2.05 -4.27 -2.96
C SER A 341 -1.90 -4.76 -4.40
N LEU A 342 -1.14 -5.83 -4.59
CA LEU A 342 -0.91 -6.42 -5.89
C LEU A 342 -1.95 -7.51 -6.14
N TYR A 343 -2.59 -7.42 -7.30
CA TYR A 343 -3.57 -8.37 -7.79
C TYR A 343 -3.06 -9.02 -9.08
N ARG A 344 -3.45 -10.28 -9.29
CA ARG A 344 -3.24 -11.02 -10.53
C ARG A 344 -4.27 -10.52 -11.52
N ILE A 345 -3.80 -9.83 -12.54
CA ILE A 345 -4.66 -9.14 -13.49
C ILE A 345 -5.12 -10.05 -14.65
N ALA A 346 -4.66 -11.31 -14.68
CA ALA A 346 -5.02 -12.31 -15.69
C ALA A 346 -5.03 -11.73 -17.11
N SER A 347 -6.16 -11.83 -17.82
CA SER A 347 -6.34 -11.37 -19.20
C SER A 347 -6.15 -9.87 -19.43
N VAL A 348 -6.19 -9.03 -18.40
CA VAL A 348 -5.81 -7.60 -18.49
C VAL A 348 -4.33 -7.44 -18.88
N SER A 349 -3.53 -8.50 -18.78
CA SER A 349 -2.16 -8.52 -19.31
C SER A 349 -2.09 -8.46 -20.85
N LYS A 350 -3.14 -8.87 -21.57
CA LYS A 350 -3.14 -8.95 -23.03
C LYS A 350 -2.95 -7.58 -23.71
N PRO A 351 -3.70 -6.51 -23.34
CA PRO A 351 -3.40 -5.17 -23.84
C PRO A 351 -1.95 -4.73 -23.66
N ILE A 352 -1.29 -5.12 -22.57
CA ILE A 352 0.13 -4.82 -22.32
C ILE A 352 1.02 -5.55 -23.34
N THR A 353 0.76 -6.84 -23.58
CA THR A 353 1.44 -7.61 -24.64
C THR A 353 1.17 -7.03 -26.03
N GLY A 354 -0.06 -6.60 -26.30
CA GLY A 354 -0.44 -5.95 -27.56
C GLY A 354 0.37 -4.67 -27.80
N VAL A 355 0.43 -3.79 -26.81
CA VAL A 355 1.28 -2.57 -26.86
C VAL A 355 2.76 -2.93 -27.03
N ALA A 356 3.25 -3.99 -26.38
CA ALA A 356 4.63 -4.44 -26.57
C ALA A 356 4.93 -4.87 -28.01
N ILE A 357 3.99 -5.55 -28.67
CA ILE A 357 4.09 -5.91 -30.09
C ILE A 357 4.04 -4.66 -30.97
N MET A 358 3.10 -3.74 -30.74
CA MET A 358 3.03 -2.49 -31.51
C MET A 358 4.30 -1.66 -31.35
N LYS A 359 4.86 -1.57 -30.15
CA LYS A 359 6.15 -0.91 -29.91
C LYS A 359 7.28 -1.56 -30.73
N LEU A 360 7.29 -2.89 -30.84
CA LEU A 360 8.27 -3.57 -31.69
C LEU A 360 8.07 -3.28 -33.18
N THR A 361 6.84 -3.07 -33.64
CA THR A 361 6.60 -2.66 -35.04
C THR A 361 7.10 -1.25 -35.35
N GLU A 362 7.22 -0.40 -34.32
CA GLU A 362 7.83 0.93 -34.44
C GLU A 362 9.36 0.87 -34.32
N ASP A 363 9.88 0.03 -33.41
CA ASP A 363 11.30 0.01 -33.03
C ASP A 363 12.15 -0.97 -33.86
N THR A 364 11.52 -1.86 -34.63
CA THR A 364 12.18 -2.95 -35.39
C THR A 364 11.52 -3.17 -36.76
N ASP A 365 12.03 -4.13 -37.53
CA ASP A 365 11.45 -4.60 -38.79
C ASP A 365 10.25 -5.55 -38.61
N LEU A 366 9.72 -5.70 -37.40
CA LEU A 366 8.50 -6.49 -37.15
C LEU A 366 7.31 -5.85 -37.87
N SER A 367 6.56 -6.65 -38.63
CA SER A 367 5.29 -6.22 -39.23
C SER A 367 4.16 -7.14 -38.79
N LEU A 368 2.97 -6.55 -38.57
CA LEU A 368 1.74 -7.30 -38.28
C LEU A 368 1.36 -8.29 -39.39
N GLY A 369 1.86 -8.08 -40.61
CA GLY A 369 1.69 -8.97 -41.74
C GLY A 369 2.69 -10.12 -41.80
N GLN A 370 3.77 -10.13 -41.02
CA GLN A 370 4.78 -11.19 -41.11
C GLN A 370 4.23 -12.54 -40.67
N TYR A 371 4.66 -13.59 -41.36
CA TYR A 371 4.37 -14.97 -40.96
C TYR A 371 5.11 -15.31 -39.67
N VAL A 372 4.45 -16.10 -38.82
CA VAL A 372 4.97 -16.46 -37.50
C VAL A 372 5.84 -17.70 -37.57
N PHE A 373 5.39 -18.72 -38.29
CA PHE A 373 6.03 -20.04 -38.38
C PHE A 373 6.44 -20.37 -39.83
N GLY A 374 7.52 -21.14 -39.97
CA GLY A 374 8.05 -21.62 -41.25
C GLY A 374 9.41 -21.00 -41.61
N PRO A 375 10.07 -21.52 -42.66
CA PRO A 375 11.33 -20.96 -43.14
C PRO A 375 11.21 -19.46 -43.44
N GLY A 376 12.11 -18.64 -42.89
CA GLY A 376 12.10 -17.18 -43.06
C GLY A 376 11.03 -16.41 -42.25
N ALA A 377 10.19 -17.11 -41.49
CA ALA A 377 9.19 -16.49 -40.61
C ALA A 377 9.81 -15.98 -39.30
N VAL A 378 9.05 -15.17 -38.53
CA VAL A 378 9.56 -14.50 -37.31
C VAL A 378 10.12 -15.50 -36.29
N LEU A 379 9.42 -16.60 -36.03
CA LEU A 379 9.87 -17.67 -35.13
C LEU A 379 10.53 -18.85 -35.87
N GLY A 380 10.64 -18.77 -37.20
CA GLY A 380 11.24 -19.83 -38.01
C GLY A 380 10.57 -21.18 -37.79
N THR A 381 11.40 -22.22 -37.72
CA THR A 381 11.06 -23.61 -37.36
C THR A 381 11.51 -23.97 -35.94
N THR A 382 11.54 -22.97 -35.04
CA THR A 382 12.11 -23.14 -33.69
C THR A 382 11.27 -24.04 -32.77
N TYR A 383 9.97 -24.17 -33.02
CA TYR A 383 9.02 -24.84 -32.12
C TYR A 383 8.33 -26.02 -32.78
N GLY A 384 8.22 -27.14 -32.07
CA GLY A 384 7.67 -28.37 -32.61
C GLY A 384 8.75 -29.22 -33.27
N SER A 385 8.42 -30.48 -33.52
CA SER A 385 9.31 -31.49 -34.10
C SER A 385 8.85 -31.88 -35.51
N ASN A 386 7.58 -31.60 -35.83
CA ASN A 386 6.97 -31.93 -37.12
C ASN A 386 7.13 -30.77 -38.12
N ASN A 387 7.08 -31.11 -39.41
CA ASN A 387 6.99 -30.11 -40.46
C ASN A 387 5.68 -29.34 -40.35
N TYR A 388 5.74 -28.00 -40.38
CA TYR A 388 4.52 -27.19 -40.35
C TYR A 388 3.66 -27.41 -41.60
N GLY A 389 2.37 -27.62 -41.37
CA GLY A 389 1.35 -27.68 -42.41
C GLY A 389 1.15 -26.34 -43.12
N THR A 390 0.34 -26.37 -44.18
CA THR A 390 -0.03 -25.16 -44.94
C THR A 390 -0.70 -24.13 -44.04
N ARG A 391 -1.49 -24.58 -43.06
CA ARG A 391 -2.23 -23.73 -42.13
C ARG A 391 -1.31 -22.94 -41.21
N GLU A 392 -0.38 -23.60 -40.51
CA GLU A 392 0.53 -22.96 -39.54
C GLU A 392 1.40 -21.91 -40.22
N LYS A 393 1.83 -22.20 -41.46
CA LYS A 393 2.60 -21.27 -42.31
C LYS A 393 1.80 -20.04 -42.74
N GLN A 394 0.47 -20.04 -42.64
CA GLN A 394 -0.38 -18.87 -42.93
C GLN A 394 -0.62 -17.96 -41.72
N ILE A 395 -0.21 -18.37 -40.51
CA ILE A 395 -0.38 -17.56 -39.31
C ILE A 395 0.50 -16.33 -39.39
N ARG A 396 -0.12 -15.15 -39.30
CA ARG A 396 0.55 -13.84 -39.25
C ARG A 396 0.47 -13.28 -37.83
N VAL A 397 1.37 -12.36 -37.50
CA VAL A 397 1.42 -11.70 -36.18
C VAL A 397 0.06 -11.11 -35.78
N ARG A 398 -0.65 -10.44 -36.72
CA ARG A 398 -1.99 -9.88 -36.47
C ARG A 398 -3.03 -10.92 -36.06
N HIS A 399 -2.98 -12.13 -36.61
CA HIS A 399 -3.96 -13.17 -36.29
C HIS A 399 -3.85 -13.61 -34.83
N LEU A 400 -2.66 -13.53 -34.23
CA LEU A 400 -2.47 -13.81 -32.80
C LEU A 400 -3.06 -12.70 -31.93
N LEU A 401 -2.86 -11.43 -32.30
CA LEU A 401 -3.40 -10.26 -31.59
C LEU A 401 -4.94 -10.24 -31.61
N GLU A 402 -5.50 -10.58 -32.77
CA GLU A 402 -6.94 -10.55 -33.05
C GLU A 402 -7.68 -11.83 -32.63
N HIS A 403 -6.98 -12.80 -32.03
CA HIS A 403 -7.57 -14.10 -31.65
C HIS A 403 -8.18 -14.87 -32.84
N ARG A 404 -7.50 -14.87 -34.00
CA ARG A 404 -7.93 -15.56 -35.23
C ARG A 404 -6.91 -16.56 -35.79
N ALA A 405 -5.97 -17.00 -34.95
CA ALA A 405 -4.87 -17.87 -35.38
C ALA A 405 -5.17 -19.37 -35.27
N GLY A 406 -6.01 -19.79 -34.33
CA GLY A 406 -6.01 -21.18 -33.86
C GLY A 406 -7.35 -21.89 -33.77
N GLY A 407 -8.46 -21.24 -34.15
CA GLY A 407 -9.81 -21.82 -34.07
C GLY A 407 -10.15 -22.34 -32.67
N ASN A 408 -11.05 -23.31 -32.60
CA ASN A 408 -11.44 -23.95 -31.33
C ASN A 408 -10.27 -24.70 -30.68
N SER A 409 -9.27 -25.10 -31.48
CA SER A 409 -8.12 -25.84 -30.99
C SER A 409 -7.16 -25.05 -30.09
N TRP A 410 -7.08 -23.73 -30.23
CA TRP A 410 -6.20 -22.88 -29.41
C TRP A 410 -6.98 -21.97 -28.45
N ASP A 411 -8.30 -22.09 -28.40
CA ASP A 411 -9.15 -21.22 -27.62
C ASP A 411 -9.04 -21.49 -26.11
N ASN A 412 -9.92 -20.83 -25.36
CA ASN A 412 -10.04 -21.01 -23.92
C ASN A 412 -11.41 -21.57 -23.52
N ASP A 413 -12.12 -22.26 -24.42
CA ASP A 413 -13.39 -22.88 -24.12
C ASP A 413 -13.18 -24.16 -23.29
N PHE A 414 -13.90 -24.24 -22.16
CA PHE A 414 -13.85 -25.37 -21.23
C PHE A 414 -15.07 -26.29 -21.37
N SER A 415 -16.01 -25.98 -22.27
CA SER A 415 -17.21 -26.78 -22.53
C SER A 415 -16.93 -28.05 -23.34
N SER A 416 -15.66 -28.25 -23.73
CA SER A 416 -15.17 -29.33 -24.58
C SER A 416 -14.77 -30.59 -23.80
N ASP A 417 -15.78 -31.36 -23.42
CA ASP A 417 -15.66 -32.71 -22.84
C ASP A 417 -14.98 -33.70 -23.83
N PRO A 418 -13.88 -34.39 -23.46
CA PRO A 418 -13.18 -35.35 -24.32
C PRO A 418 -14.03 -36.52 -24.85
N ASP A 419 -15.24 -36.76 -24.33
CA ASP A 419 -16.13 -37.84 -24.80
C ASP A 419 -17.15 -37.43 -25.89
N SER A 420 -17.11 -36.19 -26.40
CA SER A 420 -17.91 -35.80 -27.57
C SER A 420 -17.03 -35.57 -28.81
N GLY A 421 -16.89 -36.61 -29.65
CA GLY A 421 -16.31 -36.47 -31.01
C GLY A 421 -17.23 -35.65 -31.95
N PRO A 422 -16.78 -35.22 -33.16
CA PRO A 422 -15.51 -35.47 -33.85
C PRO A 422 -14.54 -34.27 -33.83
N ASP A 423 -13.26 -34.53 -34.14
CA ASP A 423 -12.18 -33.63 -34.62
C ASP A 423 -12.35 -32.11 -34.43
N ASP A 424 -12.46 -31.61 -33.19
CA ASP A 424 -11.97 -30.29 -32.76
C ASP A 424 -12.32 -29.92 -31.30
N ASN A 425 -12.64 -30.90 -30.46
CA ASN A 425 -12.99 -30.66 -29.07
C ASN A 425 -11.74 -30.64 -28.17
N TRP A 426 -11.08 -29.48 -28.07
CA TRP A 426 -9.80 -29.36 -27.37
C TRP A 426 -9.93 -28.61 -26.05
N SER A 427 -9.33 -29.17 -24.99
CA SER A 427 -9.17 -28.41 -23.75
C SER A 427 -8.21 -27.22 -23.94
N PRO A 428 -8.37 -26.10 -23.21
CA PRO A 428 -7.53 -24.93 -23.37
C PRO A 428 -6.04 -25.25 -23.18
N PRO A 429 -5.15 -24.99 -24.17
CA PRO A 429 -3.78 -25.50 -24.16
C PRO A 429 -3.01 -25.12 -22.90
N MET A 430 -3.21 -23.89 -22.44
CA MET A 430 -2.50 -23.31 -21.31
C MET A 430 -2.88 -23.91 -19.95
N PHE A 431 -4.00 -24.63 -19.88
CA PHE A 431 -4.49 -25.31 -18.69
C PHE A 431 -4.33 -26.83 -18.78
N ALA A 432 -4.34 -27.39 -19.99
CA ALA A 432 -4.14 -28.82 -20.23
C ALA A 432 -2.70 -29.29 -19.93
N LYS A 433 -1.70 -28.44 -20.17
CA LYS A 433 -0.27 -28.79 -20.05
C LYS A 433 0.49 -27.77 -19.19
N ARG A 434 0.12 -27.71 -17.91
CA ARG A 434 0.65 -26.71 -16.95
C ARG A 434 2.12 -26.89 -16.60
N ASP A 435 2.64 -28.12 -16.73
CA ASP A 435 4.01 -28.46 -16.35
C ASP A 435 5.02 -28.20 -17.47
N LEU A 436 4.56 -27.97 -18.70
CA LEU A 436 5.43 -27.63 -19.81
C LEU A 436 5.94 -26.19 -19.70
N SER A 437 7.22 -26.00 -20.04
CA SER A 437 7.72 -24.66 -20.33
C SER A 437 6.95 -24.05 -21.51
N ARG A 438 7.01 -22.72 -21.67
CA ARG A 438 6.30 -22.05 -22.77
C ARG A 438 6.74 -22.55 -24.14
N SER A 439 8.03 -22.83 -24.33
CA SER A 439 8.56 -23.37 -25.59
C SER A 439 8.06 -24.79 -25.85
N GLN A 440 8.09 -25.67 -24.83
CA GLN A 440 7.57 -27.03 -24.95
C GLN A 440 6.07 -27.05 -25.23
N LEU A 441 5.31 -26.16 -24.58
CA LEU A 441 3.88 -26.02 -24.85
C LEU A 441 3.60 -25.61 -26.30
N ILE A 442 4.34 -24.63 -26.82
CA ILE A 442 4.19 -24.19 -28.22
C ILE A 442 4.49 -25.34 -29.17
N GLY A 443 5.59 -26.07 -28.95
CA GLY A 443 5.92 -27.24 -29.76
C GLY A 443 4.83 -28.32 -29.68
N TRP A 444 4.39 -28.67 -28.46
CA TRP A 444 3.34 -29.67 -28.27
C TRP A 444 2.04 -29.30 -28.99
N VAL A 445 1.59 -28.04 -28.90
CA VAL A 445 0.37 -27.59 -29.60
C VAL A 445 0.55 -27.70 -31.12
N LEU A 446 1.69 -27.26 -31.66
CA LEU A 446 1.95 -27.32 -33.11
C LEU A 446 2.08 -28.75 -33.63
N ASP A 447 2.59 -29.68 -32.81
CA ASP A 447 2.80 -31.07 -33.21
C ASP A 447 1.54 -31.94 -33.04
N ASN A 448 0.65 -31.62 -32.09
CA ASN A 448 -0.42 -32.52 -31.65
C ASN A 448 -1.83 -31.98 -31.85
N ARG A 449 -1.98 -30.72 -32.27
CA ARG A 449 -3.31 -30.12 -32.50
C ARG A 449 -3.44 -29.67 -33.94
N ASN A 450 -4.53 -30.07 -34.59
CA ASN A 450 -4.78 -29.80 -36.00
C ASN A 450 -6.15 -29.12 -36.17
N PRO A 451 -6.21 -27.78 -36.08
CA PRO A 451 -7.48 -27.07 -36.14
C PRO A 451 -8.07 -27.16 -37.56
N SER A 452 -9.33 -27.56 -37.69
CA SER A 452 -9.99 -27.64 -39.00
C SER A 452 -10.25 -26.26 -39.63
N GLU A 453 -10.32 -25.20 -38.81
CA GLU A 453 -10.63 -23.87 -39.28
C GLU A 453 -9.42 -23.19 -39.93
N LYS A 454 -9.69 -22.49 -41.03
CA LYS A 454 -8.71 -21.66 -41.74
C LYS A 454 -8.22 -20.52 -40.83
N VAL A 455 -6.96 -20.14 -40.99
CA VAL A 455 -6.43 -18.95 -40.33
C VAL A 455 -7.26 -17.73 -40.77
N ASN A 456 -7.61 -16.86 -39.82
CA ASN A 456 -8.42 -15.65 -40.04
C ASN A 456 -9.91 -15.88 -40.37
N SER A 457 -10.44 -17.11 -40.35
CA SER A 457 -11.87 -17.34 -40.62
C SER A 457 -12.78 -17.22 -39.40
N VAL A 458 -12.27 -17.45 -38.19
CA VAL A 458 -13.05 -17.45 -36.93
C VAL A 458 -12.32 -16.67 -35.84
N PHE A 459 -13.08 -15.95 -35.01
CA PHE A 459 -12.58 -15.38 -33.76
C PHE A 459 -12.71 -16.41 -32.63
N ALA A 460 -11.60 -16.75 -31.98
CA ALA A 460 -11.52 -17.72 -30.91
C ALA A 460 -10.53 -17.24 -29.83
N TYR A 461 -11.06 -16.85 -28.66
CA TYR A 461 -10.29 -16.18 -27.61
C TYR A 461 -9.17 -17.08 -27.06
N SER A 462 -7.93 -16.80 -27.47
CA SER A 462 -6.78 -17.67 -27.21
C SER A 462 -5.76 -17.07 -26.23
N ASN A 463 -5.53 -17.74 -25.09
CA ASN A 463 -4.36 -17.47 -24.24
C ASN A 463 -3.07 -17.93 -24.91
N PHE A 464 -3.14 -19.04 -25.65
CA PHE A 464 -2.00 -19.62 -26.32
C PHE A 464 -1.42 -18.69 -27.41
N GLY A 465 -2.27 -18.02 -28.20
CA GLY A 465 -1.82 -17.03 -29.17
C GLY A 465 -0.98 -15.90 -28.54
N TYR A 466 -1.35 -15.46 -27.33
CA TYR A 466 -0.57 -14.48 -26.56
C TYR A 466 0.72 -15.06 -25.96
N CYS A 467 0.78 -16.36 -25.69
CA CYS A 467 2.03 -17.04 -25.36
C CYS A 467 3.01 -17.01 -26.54
N VAL A 468 2.51 -17.22 -27.77
CA VAL A 468 3.32 -17.10 -29.00
C VAL A 468 3.79 -15.66 -29.23
N LEU A 469 2.92 -14.65 -29.04
CA LEU A 469 3.32 -13.23 -29.08
C LEU A 469 4.46 -12.94 -28.08
N GLY A 470 4.41 -13.55 -26.89
CA GLY A 470 5.50 -13.45 -25.92
C GLY A 470 6.85 -13.94 -26.45
N ARG A 471 6.88 -14.99 -27.30
CA ARG A 471 8.11 -15.47 -27.95
C ARG A 471 8.55 -14.56 -29.10
N ILE A 472 7.61 -13.97 -29.83
CA ILE A 472 7.91 -12.97 -30.87
C ILE A 472 8.61 -11.76 -30.24
N ILE A 473 8.12 -11.30 -29.08
CA ILE A 473 8.76 -10.22 -28.32
C ILE A 473 10.20 -10.58 -27.97
N GLU A 474 10.45 -11.78 -27.46
CA GLU A 474 11.78 -12.22 -27.09
C GLU A 474 12.71 -12.31 -28.30
N LYS A 475 12.23 -12.88 -29.41
CA LYS A 475 12.98 -13.04 -30.65
C LYS A 475 13.38 -11.71 -31.27
N LYS A 476 12.45 -10.74 -31.34
CA LYS A 476 12.70 -9.43 -31.96
C LYS A 476 13.46 -8.46 -31.06
N SER A 477 13.32 -8.57 -29.74
CA SER A 477 13.99 -7.65 -28.81
C SER A 477 15.32 -8.15 -28.26
N GLY A 478 15.59 -9.45 -28.30
CA GLY A 478 16.72 -10.07 -27.59
C GLY A 478 16.59 -10.04 -26.06
N MET A 479 15.44 -9.64 -25.51
CA MET A 479 15.17 -9.59 -24.07
C MET A 479 14.08 -10.59 -23.68
N SER A 480 14.15 -11.18 -22.48
CA SER A 480 13.02 -11.93 -21.91
C SER A 480 11.75 -11.07 -21.92
N TYR A 481 10.57 -11.68 -22.09
CA TYR A 481 9.28 -10.98 -22.12
C TYR A 481 9.12 -9.96 -20.97
N GLU A 482 9.36 -10.38 -19.72
CA GLU A 482 9.18 -9.51 -18.55
C GLU A 482 10.13 -8.31 -18.57
N LYS A 483 11.40 -8.52 -18.95
CA LYS A 483 12.40 -7.45 -19.05
C LYS A 483 12.01 -6.43 -20.13
N TYR A 484 11.57 -6.89 -21.30
CA TYR A 484 11.11 -6.00 -22.37
C TYR A 484 9.91 -5.16 -21.90
N VAL A 485 8.86 -5.81 -21.39
CA VAL A 485 7.66 -5.14 -20.90
C VAL A 485 7.98 -4.14 -19.79
N LYS A 486 8.81 -4.51 -18.80
CA LYS A 486 9.22 -3.59 -17.73
C LYS A 486 9.97 -2.37 -18.27
N ASN A 487 10.93 -2.58 -19.16
CA ASN A 487 11.83 -1.50 -19.59
C ASN A 487 11.23 -0.59 -20.65
N LYS A 488 10.47 -1.15 -21.59
CA LYS A 488 9.99 -0.43 -22.78
C LYS A 488 8.55 0.04 -22.64
N ILE A 489 7.74 -0.61 -21.79
CA ILE A 489 6.32 -0.27 -21.62
C ILE A 489 6.06 0.31 -20.22
N LEU A 490 6.31 -0.46 -19.16
CA LEU A 490 5.86 -0.10 -17.81
C LEU A 490 6.64 1.07 -17.19
N LYS A 491 7.98 1.01 -17.20
CA LYS A 491 8.84 2.05 -16.60
C LYS A 491 8.66 3.42 -17.26
N PRO A 492 8.61 3.56 -18.60
CA PRO A 492 8.30 4.83 -19.25
C PRO A 492 6.93 5.41 -18.85
N SER A 493 5.94 4.55 -18.58
CA SER A 493 4.62 4.95 -18.07
C SER A 493 4.57 5.18 -16.55
N GLY A 494 5.71 5.10 -15.84
CA GLY A 494 5.79 5.30 -14.39
C GLY A 494 5.28 4.12 -13.55
N ILE A 495 5.10 2.94 -14.15
CA ILE A 495 4.67 1.72 -13.45
C ILE A 495 5.90 0.97 -12.96
N SER A 496 6.09 0.89 -11.64
CA SER A 496 7.27 0.25 -11.03
C SER A 496 7.01 -1.12 -10.41
N ASN A 497 5.75 -1.42 -10.05
CA ASN A 497 5.45 -2.55 -9.15
C ASN A 497 4.89 -3.78 -9.87
N MET A 498 4.46 -3.65 -11.12
CA MET A 498 3.92 -4.79 -11.89
C MET A 498 5.04 -5.76 -12.29
N HIS A 499 4.79 -7.06 -12.13
CA HIS A 499 5.72 -8.15 -12.41
C HIS A 499 4.99 -9.45 -12.70
N ILE A 500 5.71 -10.45 -13.20
CA ILE A 500 5.17 -11.80 -13.38
C ILE A 500 4.95 -12.47 -12.02
N GLY A 501 3.71 -12.93 -11.79
CA GLY A 501 3.33 -13.65 -10.56
C GLY A 501 3.86 -15.09 -10.55
N SER A 502 4.04 -15.64 -9.34
CA SER A 502 4.45 -17.05 -9.18
C SER A 502 3.26 -18.00 -9.26
N SER A 503 3.47 -19.19 -9.84
CA SER A 503 2.46 -20.27 -9.85
C SER A 503 2.20 -20.85 -8.46
N LYS A 504 3.15 -20.74 -7.51
CA LYS A 504 3.05 -21.31 -6.15
C LYS A 504 2.76 -20.21 -5.12
N LYS A 505 1.97 -20.55 -4.08
CA LYS A 505 1.67 -19.65 -2.95
C LYS A 505 2.94 -19.19 -2.22
N SER A 506 3.95 -20.06 -2.10
CA SER A 506 5.26 -19.73 -1.51
C SER A 506 6.04 -18.66 -2.29
N GLY A 507 5.73 -18.47 -3.57
CA GLY A 507 6.32 -17.43 -4.41
C GLY A 507 5.55 -16.10 -4.41
N ARG A 508 4.52 -15.94 -3.56
CA ARG A 508 3.73 -14.72 -3.41
C ARG A 508 4.63 -13.53 -3.08
N LYS A 509 4.45 -12.41 -3.77
CA LYS A 509 5.27 -11.22 -3.57
C LYS A 509 4.78 -10.35 -2.42
N TYR A 510 5.64 -9.47 -1.93
CA TYR A 510 5.27 -8.49 -0.91
C TYR A 510 4.11 -7.61 -1.41
N LYS A 511 3.05 -7.48 -0.59
CA LYS A 511 1.74 -6.85 -0.91
C LYS A 511 0.88 -7.58 -1.95
N GLU A 512 1.26 -8.75 -2.47
CA GLU A 512 0.34 -9.59 -3.25
C GLU A 512 -0.71 -10.21 -2.34
N VAL A 513 -1.97 -10.10 -2.74
CA VAL A 513 -3.11 -10.65 -2.00
C VAL A 513 -3.14 -12.19 -2.06
N VAL A 514 -3.89 -12.80 -1.14
CA VAL A 514 -4.20 -14.23 -1.16
C VAL A 514 -5.50 -14.43 -1.96
N TYR A 515 -5.49 -15.45 -2.82
CA TYR A 515 -6.67 -15.89 -3.57
C TYR A 515 -7.29 -17.07 -2.82
N TYR A 516 -8.62 -17.06 -2.76
CA TYR A 516 -9.43 -18.06 -2.05
C TYR A 516 -10.25 -18.81 -3.09
N GLY A 517 -10.27 -20.13 -3.01
CA GLY A 517 -11.22 -20.97 -3.75
C GLY A 517 -12.56 -21.09 -3.03
N ASP A 518 -13.52 -21.78 -3.66
CA ASP A 518 -14.89 -21.96 -3.14
C ASP A 518 -14.95 -22.60 -1.73
N ASN A 519 -13.91 -23.34 -1.33
CA ASN A 519 -13.82 -24.03 -0.04
C ASN A 519 -12.87 -23.37 0.96
N ASP A 520 -12.23 -22.24 0.62
CA ASP A 520 -11.30 -21.56 1.51
C ASP A 520 -12.06 -20.55 2.39
N THR A 521 -12.20 -20.84 3.69
CA THR A 521 -12.78 -19.94 4.70
C THR A 521 -11.84 -18.82 5.10
#